data_AF-A0A976CC40-F1
#
_entry.id   AF-A0A976CC40-F1
#
_cell.length_a   1.000
_cell.length_b   1.000
_cell.length_c   1.000
_cell.angle_alpha   90.00
_cell.angle_beta   90.00
_cell.angle_gamma   90.00
#
_symmetry.space_group_name_H-M   'P 1'
#
loop_
_entity.id
_entity.type
_entity.pdbx_description
1 polymer ?
#
loop_
_entity_poly.entity_id
_entity_poly.type
_entity_poly.pdbx_seq_one_letter_code
_entity_poly.pdbx_strand_id
1 'polypeptide(L)' 'GPEAPLIGRIRNKYLFNILIKIERDNVDLKAVKQFIAQKIEDVITQKKYRQVQIVIDVDPL' A
#
# COMPACT_ATOMS: atom_id res chain seq x y z
N GLY A 1 2.81 -10.30 7.57
CA GLY A 1 2.09 -10.82 6.38
C GLY A 1 0.90 -9.93 6.11
N PRO A 2 0.27 -9.99 4.91
CA PRO A 2 -0.98 -9.27 4.69
C PRO A 2 -2.03 -9.81 5.66
N GLU A 3 -2.50 -8.98 6.58
CA GLU A 3 -3.57 -9.34 7.52
C GLU A 3 -4.90 -9.42 6.76
N ALA A 4 -5.70 -10.43 7.08
CA ALA A 4 -7.05 -10.53 6.58
C ALA A 4 -7.87 -9.37 7.16
N PRO A 5 -8.59 -8.60 6.32
CA PRO A 5 -9.43 -7.49 6.80
C PRO A 5 -10.54 -7.99 7.73
N LEU A 6 -10.86 -7.22 8.78
CA LEU A 6 -11.96 -7.50 9.71
C LEU A 6 -13.34 -7.50 9.02
N ILE A 7 -13.43 -6.90 7.83
CA ILE A 7 -14.64 -6.83 7.01
C ILE A 7 -14.34 -7.42 5.64
N GLY A 8 -14.87 -8.61 5.37
CA GLY A 8 -14.59 -9.37 4.15
C GLY A 8 -15.09 -8.73 2.86
N ARG A 9 -16.02 -7.76 2.91
CA ARG A 9 -16.51 -7.05 1.72
C ARG A 9 -17.23 -5.75 2.09
N ILE A 10 -16.83 -4.62 1.50
CA ILE A 10 -17.58 -3.36 1.56
C ILE A 10 -17.89 -2.94 0.12
N ARG A 11 -19.17 -2.74 -0.21
CA ARG A 11 -19.62 -2.25 -1.55
C ARG A 11 -18.99 -3.03 -2.71
N ASN A 12 -19.03 -4.37 -2.64
CA ASN A 12 -18.45 -5.31 -3.62
C ASN A 12 -16.92 -5.31 -3.77
N LYS A 13 -16.17 -4.61 -2.91
CA LYS A 13 -14.70 -4.61 -2.91
C LYS A 13 -14.16 -5.36 -1.69
N TYR A 14 -13.08 -6.09 -1.89
CA TYR A 14 -12.27 -6.64 -0.80
C TYR A 14 -11.34 -5.53 -0.31
N LEU A 15 -11.39 -5.23 0.99
CA LEU A 15 -10.49 -4.27 1.61
C LEU A 15 -9.24 -5.01 2.06
N PHE A 16 -8.05 -4.50 1.80
CA PHE A 16 -6.82 -5.08 2.35
C PHE A 16 -5.99 -3.94 2.92
N ASN A 17 -5.54 -4.09 4.17
CA ASN A 17 -4.72 -3.10 4.83
C ASN A 17 -3.32 -3.70 5.05
N ILE A 18 -2.30 -2.92 4.70
CA ILE A 18 -0.90 -3.30 4.90
C ILE A 18 -0.26 -2.20 5.74
N LEU A 19 0.15 -2.55 6.97
CA LEU A 19 0.90 -1.67 7.84
C LEU A 19 2.40 -1.89 7.58
N ILE A 20 3.11 -0.84 7.17
CA ILE A 20 4.55 -0.89 6.96
C ILE A 20 5.22 -0.05 8.06
N LYS A 21 5.88 -0.72 9.01
CA LYS A 21 6.67 -0.06 10.05
C LYS A 21 8.10 0.14 9.53
N ILE A 22 8.58 1.38 9.54
CA ILE A 22 9.93 1.72 9.09
C ILE A 22 10.75 2.16 10.31
N GLU A 23 11.91 1.54 10.51
CA GLU A 23 12.87 1.89 11.55
C GLU A 23 13.51 3.24 11.21
N ARG A 24 13.52 4.20 12.14
CA ARG A 24 14.07 5.55 11.90
C ARG A 24 15.59 5.62 11.94
N ASP A 25 16.24 4.62 12.55
CA ASP A 25 17.62 4.74 13.00
C ASP A 25 18.67 4.48 11.90
N ASN A 26 18.29 3.97 10.73
CA ASN A 26 19.25 3.64 9.66
C ASN A 26 18.64 3.58 8.25
N VAL A 27 17.46 4.18 8.04
CA VAL A 27 16.74 4.05 6.77
C VAL A 27 16.42 5.41 6.17
N ASP A 28 16.81 5.60 4.91
CA ASP A 28 16.40 6.73 4.10
C ASP A 28 14.90 6.68 3.83
N LEU A 29 14.11 7.33 4.69
CA LEU A 29 12.65 7.43 4.57
C LEU A 29 12.23 7.93 3.18
N LYS A 30 13.03 8.82 2.58
CA LYS A 30 12.78 9.35 1.23
C LYS A 30 12.93 8.26 0.16
N ALA A 31 13.99 7.46 0.23
CA ALA A 31 14.20 6.36 -0.70
C ALA A 31 13.12 5.28 -0.57
N VAL A 32 12.71 4.97 0.67
CA VAL A 32 11.61 4.01 0.91
C VAL A 32 10.28 4.52 0.32
N LYS A 33 9.93 5.79 0.52
CA LYS A 33 8.73 6.37 -0.07
C LYS A 33 8.76 6.30 -1.61
N GLN A 34 9.90 6.60 -2.22
CA GLN A 34 10.07 6.50 -3.68
C GLN A 34 9.95 5.06 -4.18
N PHE A 35 10.56 4.11 -3.48
CA PHE A 35 10.46 2.69 -3.81
C PHE A 35 9.03 2.16 -3.74
N ILE A 36 8.30 2.53 -2.68
CA ILE A 36 6.88 2.17 -2.52
C ILE A 36 6.04 2.79 -3.65
N ALA A 37 6.26 4.05 -3.98
CA ALA A 37 5.54 4.72 -5.07
C ALA A 37 5.76 4.02 -6.42
N GLN A 38 7.01 3.67 -6.75
CA GLN A 38 7.32 2.90 -7.97
C GLN A 38 6.63 1.55 -7.99
N LYS A 39 6.62 0.83 -6.87
CA LYS A 39 5.93 -0.47 -6.80
C LYS A 39 4.42 -0.35 -6.95
N ILE A 40 3.82 0.72 -6.43
CA ILE A 40 2.40 1.01 -6.62
C ILE A 40 2.11 1.29 -8.10
N GLU A 41 2.96 2.07 -8.76
CA GLU A 41 2.83 2.36 -10.20
C GLU A 41 2.95 1.09 -11.05
N ASP A 42 3.92 0.22 -10.75
CA ASP A 42 4.08 -1.08 -11.39
C ASP A 42 2.81 -1.94 -11.29
N VAL A 43 2.13 -1.90 -10.14
CA VAL A 43 0.90 -2.65 -9.89
C VAL A 43 -0.27 -2.05 -10.66
N ILE A 44 -0.45 -0.74 -10.63
CA ILE A 44 -1.59 -0.07 -11.30
C ILE A 44 -1.44 -0.13 -12.82
N THR A 45 -0.21 -0.11 -13.34
CA THR A 45 0.09 -0.19 -14.79
C THR A 45 -0.18 -1.59 -15.35
N GLN A 46 -0.13 -2.63 -14.52
CA GLN A 46 -0.46 -3.98 -14.94
C GLN A 46 -1.97 -4.13 -15.17
N LYS A 47 -2.35 -4.44 -16.42
CA LYS A 47 -3.76 -4.60 -16.83
C LYS A 47 -4.56 -5.58 -15.94
N LYS A 48 -3.90 -6.59 -15.37
CA LYS A 48 -4.49 -7.58 -14.46
C LYS A 48 -5.02 -6.94 -13.16
N TYR A 49 -4.45 -5.83 -12.71
CA TYR A 49 -4.79 -5.16 -11.46
C TYR A 49 -5.52 -3.84 -11.66
N ARG A 50 -6.07 -3.58 -12.85
CA ARG A 50 -6.80 -2.33 -13.18
C ARG A 50 -8.01 -2.06 -12.25
N GLN A 51 -8.58 -3.11 -11.66
CA GLN A 51 -9.71 -3.00 -10.73
C GLN A 51 -9.27 -2.78 -9.28
N VAL A 52 -7.97 -2.88 -8.97
CA VAL A 52 -7.41 -2.66 -7.65
C VAL A 52 -7.26 -1.15 -7.44
N GLN A 53 -7.72 -0.67 -6.28
CA GLN A 53 -7.48 0.70 -5.85
C GLN A 53 -6.56 0.66 -4.64
N ILE A 54 -5.46 1.41 -4.71
CA ILE A 54 -4.47 1.53 -3.65
C ILE A 54 -4.61 2.94 -3.08
N VAL A 55 -4.87 3.04 -1.78
CA VAL A 55 -4.92 4.30 -1.06
C VAL A 55 -3.73 4.32 -0.11
N ILE A 56 -2.89 5.35 -0.23
CA ILE A 56 -1.73 5.54 0.63
C ILE A 56 -2.15 6.52 1.71
N ASP A 57 -2.09 6.07 2.96
CA ASP A 57 -2.28 6.93 4.12
C ASP A 57 -0.89 7.23 4.71
N VAL A 58 -0.40 8.44 4.46
CA VAL A 58 0.86 8.93 5.03
C VAL A 58 0.47 9.98 6.04
N ASP A 59 0.68 9.70 7.32
CA ASP A 59 0.46 10.69 8.37
C ASP A 59 1.23 11.97 8.02
N PRO A 60 0.55 13.13 7.88
CA PRO A 60 1.23 14.41 7.74
C PRO A 60 1.89 14.76 9.08
N LEU A 61 3.21 14.74 9.11
CA LEU A 61 4.07 15.27 10.18
C LEU A 61 4.97 16.34 9.60
#